data_AF-A0A4Q9GT09-F1
#
_entry.id   AF-A0A4Q9GT09-F1
#
_cell.length_a   1.000
_cell.length_b   1.000
_cell.length_c   1.000
_cell.angle_alpha   90.00
_cell.angle_beta   90.00
_cell.angle_gamma   90.00
#
_symmetry.space_group_name_H-M   'P 1'
#
loop_
_entity.id
_entity.type
_entity.pdbx_description
1 polymer ?
#
loop_
_entity_poly.entity_id
_entity_poly.type
_entity_poly.pdbx_seq_one_letter_code
_entity_poly.pdbx_strand_id
1 'polypeptide(L)'
;MPPETPAADPTSAIAAIIGVIALIAVFGFVLLIVGRARNLRRVMKSRPTMPMFDADLPPSRPQERPERSTEFRLATLDNLMMQGKITADEYKEARAKVLGDV
;
A
#
# COMPACT_ATOMS: atom_id res chain seq x y z
N MET A 1 7.34 -53.62 39.27
CA MET A 1 7.03 -52.18 39.41
C MET A 1 6.59 -51.71 38.03
N PRO A 2 5.29 -51.44 37.80
CA PRO A 2 4.88 -50.85 36.52
C PRO A 2 5.49 -49.45 36.40
N PRO A 3 5.92 -49.03 35.20
CA PRO A 3 6.40 -47.67 34.99
C PRO A 3 5.26 -46.69 35.27
N GLU A 4 5.50 -45.74 36.16
CA GLU A 4 4.58 -44.63 36.39
C GLU A 4 4.53 -43.81 35.11
N THR A 5 3.44 -43.95 34.35
CA THR A 5 3.17 -43.06 33.22
C THR A 5 3.12 -41.63 33.75
N PRO A 6 3.93 -40.72 33.20
CA PRO A 6 3.91 -39.34 33.65
C PRO A 6 2.49 -38.80 33.50
N ALA A 7 1.90 -38.38 34.63
CA ALA A 7 0.61 -37.74 34.63
C ALA A 7 0.74 -36.48 33.75
N ALA A 8 -0.08 -36.39 32.70
CA ALA A 8 -0.05 -35.25 31.81
C ALA A 8 -0.45 -33.99 32.60
N ASP A 9 0.48 -33.05 32.74
CA ASP A 9 0.22 -31.80 33.45
C ASP A 9 -0.84 -30.97 32.69
N PRO A 10 -2.01 -30.70 33.28
CA PRO A 10 -3.11 -30.04 32.58
C PRO A 10 -2.77 -28.60 32.15
N THR A 11 -1.84 -27.95 32.86
CA THR A 11 -1.29 -26.63 32.50
C THR A 11 -0.53 -26.66 31.17
N SER A 12 0.19 -27.74 30.87
CA SER A 12 0.94 -27.90 29.61
C SER A 12 -0.02 -28.01 28.41
N ALA A 13 -1.13 -28.74 28.58
CA ALA A 13 -2.17 -28.89 27.57
C ALA A 13 -2.88 -27.55 27.30
N ILE A 14 -3.20 -26.79 28.34
CA ILE A 14 -3.82 -25.47 28.20
C ILE A 14 -2.88 -24.50 27.49
N ALA A 15 -1.60 -24.47 27.86
CA ALA A 15 -0.60 -23.63 27.20
C ALA A 15 -0.44 -23.97 25.71
N ALA A 16 -0.45 -25.26 25.36
CA ALA A 16 -0.40 -25.71 23.97
C ALA A 16 -1.63 -25.24 23.18
N ILE A 17 -2.85 -25.37 23.75
CA ILE A 17 -4.09 -24.92 23.10
C ILE A 17 -4.06 -23.41 22.85
N ILE A 18 -3.68 -22.62 23.86
CA ILE A 18 -3.56 -21.16 23.72
C ILE A 18 -2.53 -20.80 22.65
N GLY A 19 -1.39 -21.48 22.62
CA GLY A 19 -0.35 -21.28 21.61
C GLY A 19 -0.87 -21.55 20.19
N VAL A 20 -1.64 -22.62 19.99
CA VAL A 20 -2.26 -22.94 18.70
C VAL A 20 -3.27 -21.88 18.29
N ILE A 21 -4.12 -21.41 19.20
CA ILE A 21 -5.10 -20.34 18.92
C ILE A 21 -4.39 -19.04 18.53
N ALA A 22 -3.34 -18.65 19.26
CA ALA A 22 -2.55 -17.47 18.95
C ALA A 22 -1.91 -17.57 17.57
N LEU A 23 -1.36 -18.74 17.22
CA LEU A 23 -0.77 -18.99 15.89
C LEU A 23 -1.83 -18.82 14.78
N ILE A 24 -3.03 -19.39 14.96
CA ILE A 24 -4.14 -19.25 14.00
C ILE A 24 -4.57 -17.79 13.86
N ALA A 25 -4.66 -17.05 14.95
CA ALA A 25 -5.03 -15.63 14.93
C ALA A 25 -4.00 -14.79 14.16
N VAL A 26 -2.70 -14.99 14.43
CA VAL A 26 -1.62 -14.30 13.71
C VAL A 26 -1.65 -14.65 12.22
N PHE A 27 -1.77 -15.94 11.88
CA PHE A 27 -1.82 -16.38 10.49
C PHE A 27 -3.06 -15.83 9.77
N GLY A 28 -4.21 -15.84 10.42
CA GLY A 28 -5.45 -15.25 9.92
C GLY A 28 -5.31 -13.74 9.67
N PHE A 29 -4.66 -13.01 10.57
CA PHE A 29 -4.40 -11.58 10.41
C PHE A 29 -3.48 -11.30 9.22
N VAL A 30 -2.39 -12.06 9.06
CA VAL A 30 -1.50 -11.95 7.90
C VAL A 30 -2.25 -12.25 6.60
N LEU A 31 -3.07 -13.30 6.57
CA LEU A 31 -3.90 -13.64 5.42
C LEU A 31 -4.92 -12.56 5.09
N LEU A 32 -5.52 -11.90 6.08
CA LEU A 32 -6.42 -10.77 5.87
C LEU A 32 -5.71 -9.59 5.20
N ILE A 33 -4.52 -9.22 5.67
CA ILE A 33 -3.72 -8.15 5.08
C ILE A 33 -3.32 -8.50 3.65
N VAL A 34 -2.76 -9.69 3.44
CA VAL A 34 -2.33 -10.16 2.12
C VAL A 34 -3.52 -10.31 1.18
N GLY A 35 -4.66 -10.79 1.68
CA GLY A 35 -5.92 -10.91 0.96
C GLY A 35 -6.46 -9.55 0.52
N ARG A 36 -6.44 -8.55 1.40
CA ARG A 36 -6.85 -7.17 1.07
C ARG A 36 -5.92 -6.53 0.05
N ALA A 37 -4.60 -6.70 0.21
CA ALA A 37 -3.61 -6.19 -0.75
C ALA A 37 -3.73 -6.86 -2.12
N ARG A 38 -3.96 -8.18 -2.16
CA ARG A 38 -4.18 -8.94 -3.41
C ARG A 38 -5.52 -8.59 -4.06
N ASN A 39 -6.57 -8.38 -3.29
CA ASN A 39 -7.87 -7.95 -3.82
C ASN A 39 -7.79 -6.54 -4.40
N LEU A 40 -7.11 -5.61 -3.71
CA LEU A 40 -6.90 -4.25 -4.23
C LEU A 40 -6.10 -4.26 -5.54
N ARG A 41 -5.04 -5.09 -5.63
CA ARG A 41 -4.28 -5.27 -6.87
C ARG A 41 -5.11 -5.92 -7.98
N ARG A 42 -5.99 -6.88 -7.68
CA ARG A 42 -6.89 -7.48 -8.67
C ARG A 42 -7.91 -6.46 -9.19
N VAL A 43 -8.55 -5.69 -8.30
CA VAL A 43 -9.50 -4.64 -8.67
C VAL A 43 -8.84 -3.52 -9.47
N MET A 44 -7.60 -3.14 -9.16
CA MET A 44 -6.85 -2.16 -9.96
C MET A 44 -6.42 -2.72 -11.32
N LYS A 45 -6.11 -4.02 -11.41
CA LYS A 45 -5.72 -4.67 -12.68
C LYS A 45 -6.93 -4.99 -13.58
N SER A 46 -8.13 -5.07 -13.02
CA SER A 46 -9.40 -5.26 -13.73
C SER A 46 -10.25 -4.00 -13.82
N ARG A 47 -9.64 -2.80 -13.76
CA ARG A 47 -10.29 -1.60 -14.30
C ARG A 47 -9.89 -1.49 -15.77
N PRO A 48 -10.71 -1.98 -16.72
CA PRO A 48 -10.73 -1.35 -18.02
C PRO A 48 -10.87 0.14 -17.78
N THR A 49 -10.06 0.94 -18.44
CA THR A 49 -10.34 2.35 -18.67
C THR A 49 -11.78 2.48 -19.19
N MET A 50 -12.74 2.64 -18.28
CA MET A 50 -14.07 3.10 -18.64
C MET A 50 -13.90 4.57 -19.01
N PRO A 51 -14.19 4.97 -20.26
CA PRO A 51 -14.40 6.37 -20.55
C PRO A 51 -15.70 6.75 -19.83
N MET A 52 -15.56 7.43 -18.70
CA MET A 52 -16.69 8.01 -17.99
C MET A 52 -17.15 9.21 -18.82
N PHE A 53 -17.98 8.94 -19.83
CA PHE A 53 -18.70 9.97 -20.58
C PHE A 53 -19.90 10.44 -19.74
N ASP A 54 -19.98 11.76 -19.61
CA ASP A 54 -21.17 12.59 -19.45
C ASP A 54 -22.19 12.26 -18.35
N ALA A 55 -22.02 12.93 -17.21
CA ALA A 55 -23.16 13.51 -16.49
C ALA A 55 -22.71 14.80 -15.79
N ASP A 56 -23.10 15.94 -16.39
CA ASP A 56 -23.22 17.27 -15.77
C ASP A 56 -21.96 17.94 -15.19
N LEU A 57 -20.96 18.23 -16.04
CA LEU A 57 -19.98 19.28 -15.75
C LEU A 57 -20.22 20.49 -16.67
N PRO A 58 -20.48 21.70 -16.12
CA PRO A 58 -20.76 22.88 -16.93
C PRO A 58 -19.57 23.24 -17.82
N PRO A 59 -19.79 23.75 -19.06
CA PRO A 59 -18.70 24.16 -19.94
C PRO A 59 -18.11 25.46 -19.40
N SER A 60 -17.03 25.35 -18.64
CA SER A 60 -16.26 26.47 -18.11
C SER A 60 -14.90 25.91 -17.68
N ARG A 61 -13.77 26.15 -18.33
CA ARG A 61 -13.22 27.40 -18.85
C ARG A 61 -11.84 27.11 -19.53
N PRO A 62 -11.20 28.11 -20.16
CA PRO A 62 -10.31 27.95 -21.31
C PRO A 62 -8.89 27.52 -20.92
N GLN A 63 -8.23 26.82 -21.87
CA GLN A 63 -6.78 26.67 -22.05
C GLN A 63 -5.92 27.27 -20.92
N GLU A 64 -5.65 26.49 -19.86
CA GLU A 64 -4.56 26.82 -18.96
C GLU A 64 -3.24 26.41 -19.61
N ARG A 65 -2.42 27.41 -19.86
CA ARG A 65 -1.15 27.41 -20.58
C ARG A 65 -0.22 26.29 -20.11
N PRO A 66 0.40 25.51 -21.01
CA PRO A 66 1.34 24.44 -20.66
C PRO A 66 2.60 24.95 -19.93
N GLU A 67 2.90 26.25 -20.00
CA GLU A 67 4.06 26.90 -19.38
C GLU A 67 4.02 26.91 -17.84
N ARG A 68 2.83 26.82 -17.22
CA ARG A 68 2.73 26.73 -15.74
C ARG A 68 2.98 25.35 -15.17
N SER A 69 3.11 24.31 -16.01
CA SER A 69 3.13 22.94 -15.52
C SER A 69 4.50 22.49 -15.00
N THR A 70 5.61 22.96 -15.56
CA THR A 70 6.97 22.53 -15.19
C THR A 70 7.42 23.14 -13.86
N GLU A 71 7.29 24.46 -13.70
CA GLU A 71 7.61 25.15 -12.44
C GLU A 71 6.76 24.62 -11.27
N PHE A 72 5.47 24.38 -11.52
CA PHE A 72 4.58 23.79 -10.52
C PHE A 72 4.98 22.36 -10.16
N ARG A 73 5.39 21.54 -11.14
CA ARG A 73 5.89 20.18 -10.90
C ARG A 73 7.19 20.20 -10.10
N LEU A 74 8.10 21.14 -10.37
CA LEU A 74 9.34 21.29 -9.61
C LEU A 74 9.08 21.72 -8.17
N ALA A 75 8.21 22.71 -7.96
CA ALA A 75 7.81 23.14 -6.61
C ALA A 75 7.14 22.00 -5.81
N THR A 76 6.40 21.12 -6.50
CA THR A 76 5.82 19.93 -5.87
C THR A 76 6.89 18.93 -5.44
N LEU A 77 7.92 18.69 -6.27
CA LEU A 77 9.05 17.83 -5.93
C LEU A 77 9.84 18.39 -4.73
N ASP A 78 10.06 19.69 -4.68
CA ASP A 78 10.72 20.36 -3.55
C ASP A 78 9.92 20.15 -2.25
N ASN A 79 8.60 20.31 -2.32
CA ASN A 79 7.72 20.11 -1.17
C ASN A 79 7.78 18.66 -0.66
N LEU A 80 7.80 17.67 -1.57
CA LEU A 80 7.91 16.25 -1.21
C LEU A 80 9.27 15.91 -0.58
N MET A 81 10.36 16.53 -1.05
CA MET A 81 11.69 16.37 -0.47
C MET A 81 11.76 17.00 0.93
N MET A 82 11.21 18.20 1.12
CA MET A 82 11.14 18.87 2.42
C MET A 82 10.28 18.09 3.43
N GLN A 83 9.23 17.42 2.98
CA GLN A 83 8.39 16.54 3.80
C GLN A 83 9.06 15.18 4.09
N GLY A 84 10.26 14.91 3.52
CA GLY A 84 10.95 13.63 3.67
C GLY A 84 10.21 12.45 3.03
N LYS A 85 9.28 12.71 2.09
CA LYS A 85 8.50 11.68 1.39
C LYS A 85 9.26 11.01 0.25
N ILE A 86 10.29 11.68 -0.25
CA ILE A 86 11.20 11.19 -1.27
C ILE A 86 12.64 11.42 -0.81
N THR A 87 13.53 10.53 -1.21
CA THR A 87 14.97 10.62 -0.97
C THR A 87 15.62 11.60 -1.95
N ALA A 88 16.86 12.01 -1.66
CA ALA A 88 17.61 12.93 -2.53
C ALA A 88 17.88 12.35 -3.93
N ASP A 89 18.00 11.03 -4.05
CA ASP A 89 18.23 10.35 -5.32
C ASP A 89 16.94 10.29 -6.16
N GLU A 90 15.80 9.99 -5.54
CA GLU A 90 14.47 10.02 -6.20
C GLU A 90 14.10 11.44 -6.65
N TYR A 91 14.45 12.46 -5.86
CA TYR A 91 14.25 13.85 -6.25
C TYR A 91 15.04 14.21 -7.51
N LYS A 92 16.32 13.81 -7.60
CA LYS A 92 17.16 14.08 -8.77
C LYS A 92 16.61 13.42 -10.04
N GLU A 93 16.19 12.16 -9.94
CA GLU A 93 15.62 11.42 -11.05
C GLU A 93 14.29 12.03 -11.51
N ALA A 94 13.40 12.34 -10.57
CA ALA A 94 12.11 12.96 -10.86
C ALA A 94 12.29 14.37 -11.47
N ARG A 95 13.26 15.15 -11.00
CA ARG A 95 13.62 16.46 -11.55
C ARG A 95 14.11 16.35 -12.99
N ALA A 96 15.03 15.43 -13.28
CA ALA A 96 15.51 15.19 -14.65
C ALA A 96 14.36 14.83 -15.61
N LYS A 97 13.44 13.98 -15.15
CA LYS A 97 12.23 13.60 -15.90
C LYS A 97 11.27 14.76 -16.16
N VAL A 98 11.14 15.70 -15.22
CA VAL A 98 10.32 16.91 -15.40
C VAL A 98 10.99 17.91 -16.35
N LEU A 99 12.32 18.00 -16.34
CA LEU A 99 13.07 18.85 -17.27
C LEU A 99 13.20 18.24 -18.68
N GLY A 100 12.81 16.98 -18.88
CA GLY A 100 12.82 16.32 -20.19
C GLY A 100 14.21 15.89 -20.66
N ASP A 101 15.16 15.74 -19.74
CA ASP A 101 16.58 15.47 -20.04
C ASP A 101 16.88 13.95 -20.16
N VAL A 102 15.96 13.19 -20.78
CA VAL A 102 16.08 11.74 -21.05
C VAL A 102 15.71 11.42 -22.50
#